data_AF-A0A974SAB8-F1
#
_entry.id   AF-A0A974SAB8-F1
#
_cell.length_a   1.000
_cell.length_b   1.000
_cell.length_c   1.000
_cell.angle_alpha   90.00
_cell.angle_beta   90.00
_cell.angle_gamma   90.00
#
_symmetry.space_group_name_H-M   'P 1'
#
loop_
_entity.id
_entity.type
_entity.pdbx_description
1 polymer ?
#
loop_
_entity_poly.entity_id
_entity_poly.type
_entity_poly.pdbx_seq_one_letter_code
_entity_poly.pdbx_strand_id
1 'polypeptide(L)'
;MGKEPVTEQFFIDKLTEAKDHFERALDCKHTEFDDLYPYMIEHPQFFWYKRYVAWSELLTITSLCEELSFNWRQKFSDHQVEYLEQRVMSAKVLDFWFEKNEALI
;
A
#
# COMPACT_ATOMS: atom_id res chain seq x y z
N MET A 1 -16.31 -19.93 21.84
CA MET A 1 -15.89 -20.13 20.44
C MET A 1 -14.43 -19.73 20.34
N GLY A 2 -13.54 -20.66 19.99
CA GLY A 2 -12.14 -20.32 19.72
C GLY A 2 -12.07 -19.51 18.42
N LYS A 3 -11.26 -18.46 18.40
CA LYS A 3 -11.00 -17.73 17.14
C LYS A 3 -10.34 -18.70 16.17
N GLU A 4 -10.76 -18.67 14.91
CA GLU A 4 -10.13 -19.47 13.85
C GLU A 4 -8.63 -19.16 13.77
N PRO A 5 -7.79 -20.15 13.44
CA PRO A 5 -6.36 -19.92 13.24
C PRO A 5 -6.15 -18.93 12.08
N VAL A 6 -5.15 -18.07 12.21
CA VAL A 6 -4.78 -17.14 11.15
C VAL A 6 -4.29 -17.93 9.93
N THR A 7 -4.79 -17.58 8.74
CA THR A 7 -4.51 -18.28 7.48
C THR A 7 -3.69 -17.42 6.53
N GLU A 8 -3.10 -18.03 5.50
CA GLU A 8 -2.53 -17.28 4.37
C GLU A 8 -3.55 -16.31 3.77
N GLN A 9 -4.80 -16.78 3.58
CA GLN A 9 -5.88 -15.95 3.04
C GLN A 9 -6.10 -14.68 3.86
N PHE A 10 -6.08 -14.77 5.20
CA PHE A 10 -6.21 -13.60 6.06
C PHE A 10 -5.12 -12.53 5.78
N PHE A 11 -3.87 -12.96 5.61
CA PHE A 11 -2.77 -12.04 5.30
C PHE A 11 -2.87 -11.48 3.89
N ILE A 12 -3.29 -12.29 2.92
CA ILE A 12 -3.51 -11.87 1.54
C ILE A 12 -4.66 -10.85 1.45
N ASP A 13 -5.71 -11.02 2.25
CA ASP A 13 -6.81 -10.06 2.35
C ASP A 13 -6.30 -8.75 2.96
N LYS A 14 -5.55 -8.82 4.06
CA LYS A 14 -4.94 -7.63 4.70
C LYS A 14 -3.97 -6.88 3.79
N LEU A 15 -3.20 -7.62 3.00
CA LEU A 15 -2.30 -7.05 2.00
C LEU A 15 -3.09 -6.33 0.89
N THR A 16 -4.22 -6.91 0.46
CA THR A 16 -5.08 -6.29 -0.54
C THR A 16 -5.70 -4.99 0.02
N GLU A 17 -6.19 -5.02 1.26
CA GLU A 17 -6.70 -3.82 1.95
C GLU A 17 -5.64 -2.71 2.06
N ALA A 18 -4.41 -3.04 2.45
CA ALA A 18 -3.32 -2.06 2.55
C ALA A 18 -2.88 -1.52 1.18
N LYS A 19 -2.90 -2.37 0.14
CA LYS A 19 -2.66 -1.93 -1.24
C LYS A 19 -3.72 -0.90 -1.65
N ASP A 20 -5.00 -1.20 -1.45
CA ASP A 20 -6.09 -0.30 -1.76
C ASP A 20 -5.99 1.01 -0.96
N HIS A 21 -5.60 0.94 0.32
CA HIS A 21 -5.36 2.12 1.15
C HIS A 21 -4.24 3.00 0.59
N PHE A 22 -3.11 2.40 0.19
CA PHE A 22 -2.00 3.13 -0.42
C PHE A 22 -2.41 3.77 -1.76
N GLU A 23 -3.11 3.04 -2.62
CA GLU A 23 -3.60 3.55 -3.90
C GLU A 23 -4.57 4.73 -3.73
N ARG A 24 -5.45 4.66 -2.72
CA ARG A 24 -6.31 5.80 -2.36
C ARG A 24 -5.52 7.01 -1.87
N ALA A 25 -4.46 6.79 -1.10
CA ALA A 25 -3.58 7.86 -0.63
C ALA A 25 -2.80 8.52 -1.77
N LEU A 26 -2.38 7.75 -2.79
CA LEU A 26 -1.77 8.28 -4.01
C LEU A 26 -2.75 9.15 -4.79
N ASP A 27 -3.97 8.64 -5.00
CA ASP A 27 -5.08 9.32 -5.70
C ASP A 27 -5.66 10.52 -4.93
N CYS A 28 -5.13 10.86 -3.75
CA CYS A 28 -5.66 11.92 -2.87
C CYS A 28 -7.14 11.72 -2.49
N LYS A 29 -7.65 10.47 -2.48
CA LYS A 29 -9.01 10.13 -2.05
C LYS A 29 -9.08 10.14 -0.52
N HIS A 30 -10.26 10.35 0.05
CA HIS A 30 -10.50 10.23 1.50
C HIS A 30 -10.10 8.84 2.04
N THR A 31 -9.52 8.78 3.23
CA THR A 31 -9.07 7.57 3.93
C THR A 31 -9.38 7.72 5.42
N GLU A 32 -9.28 6.62 6.19
CA GLU A 32 -9.44 6.69 7.65
C GLU A 32 -8.42 7.63 8.31
N PHE A 33 -7.25 7.84 7.69
CA PHE A 33 -6.25 8.81 8.17
C PHE A 33 -6.79 10.25 8.19
N ASP A 34 -7.66 10.63 7.24
CA ASP A 34 -8.29 11.96 7.24
C ASP A 34 -9.26 12.13 8.41
N ASP A 35 -9.96 11.05 8.79
CA ASP A 35 -10.91 11.04 9.91
C ASP A 35 -10.20 11.11 11.27
N LEU A 36 -8.97 10.58 11.37
CA LEU A 36 -8.13 10.69 12.57
C LEU A 36 -7.60 12.12 12.78
N TYR A 37 -7.41 12.88 11.71
CA TYR A 37 -6.79 14.21 11.73
C TYR A 37 -7.62 15.25 10.96
N PRO A 38 -8.89 15.48 11.33
CA PRO A 38 -9.82 16.30 10.54
C PRO A 38 -9.37 17.76 10.39
N TYR A 39 -8.59 18.27 11.36
CA TYR A 39 -8.08 19.64 11.34
C TYR A 39 -6.81 19.81 10.48
N MET A 40 -6.20 18.73 10.02
CA MET A 40 -4.92 18.78 9.29
C MET A 40 -5.09 18.86 7.77
N ILE A 41 -6.31 18.66 7.26
CA ILE A 41 -6.62 18.53 5.83
C ILE A 41 -6.25 19.79 5.03
N GLU A 42 -6.30 20.96 5.68
CA GLU A 42 -5.93 22.24 5.06
C GLU A 42 -4.41 22.43 4.89
N HIS A 43 -3.59 21.59 5.52
CA HIS A 43 -2.13 21.67 5.44
C HIS A 43 -1.58 20.83 4.27
N PRO A 44 -0.87 21.40 3.28
CA PRO A 44 -0.35 20.65 2.14
C PRO A 44 0.57 19.47 2.50
N GLN A 45 1.27 19.54 3.64
CA GLN A 45 2.12 18.46 4.14
C GLN A 45 1.32 17.23 4.59
N PHE A 46 0.04 17.38 4.90
CA PHE A 46 -0.82 16.28 5.35
C PHE A 46 -0.91 15.15 4.32
N PHE A 47 -1.02 15.50 3.04
CA PHE A 47 -1.05 14.52 1.94
C PHE A 47 0.23 13.69 1.86
N TRP A 48 1.38 14.29 2.17
CA TRP A 48 2.64 13.57 2.23
C TRP A 48 2.66 12.57 3.38
N TYR A 49 2.30 13.00 4.60
CA TYR A 49 2.23 12.11 5.76
C TYR A 49 1.29 10.93 5.53
N LYS A 50 0.12 11.20 4.97
CA LYS A 50 -0.85 10.16 4.61
C LYS A 50 -0.27 9.10 3.68
N ARG A 51 0.45 9.51 2.63
CA ARG A 51 1.14 8.58 1.71
C ARG A 51 2.25 7.79 2.41
N TYR A 52 3.05 8.43 3.25
CA TYR A 52 4.10 7.74 4.01
C TYR A 52 3.55 6.70 4.98
N VAL A 53 2.44 7.01 5.66
CA VAL A 53 1.76 6.08 6.58
C VAL A 53 1.23 4.87 5.82
N ALA A 54 0.50 5.09 4.73
CA ALA A 54 -0.03 4.00 3.92
C ALA A 54 1.08 3.14 3.27
N TRP A 55 2.19 3.77 2.84
CA TRP A 55 3.37 3.05 2.35
C TRP A 55 4.01 2.17 3.43
N SER A 56 4.18 2.72 4.64
CA SER A 56 4.75 1.99 5.77
C SER A 56 3.87 0.79 6.16
N GLU A 57 2.55 0.94 6.14
CA GLU A 57 1.60 -0.15 6.37
C GLU A 57 1.75 -1.25 5.30
N LEU A 58 1.72 -0.87 4.02
CA LEU A 58 1.86 -1.79 2.90
C LEU A 58 3.16 -2.60 2.98
N LEU A 59 4.29 -1.94 3.26
CA LEU A 59 5.58 -2.61 3.43
C LEU A 59 5.60 -3.55 4.64
N THR A 60 4.93 -3.17 5.73
CA THR A 60 4.88 -4.01 6.94
C THR A 60 4.16 -5.31 6.64
N ILE A 61 2.99 -5.25 6.00
CA ILE A 61 2.22 -6.45 5.67
C ILE A 61 2.94 -7.28 4.61
N THR A 62 3.54 -6.64 3.60
CA THR A 62 4.37 -7.32 2.60
C THR A 62 5.53 -8.10 3.23
N SER A 63 6.23 -7.50 4.21
CA SER A 63 7.31 -8.15 4.95
C SER A 63 6.81 -9.37 5.71
N LEU A 64 5.64 -9.28 6.36
CA LEU A 64 5.05 -10.42 7.08
C LEU A 64 4.68 -11.55 6.12
N CYS A 65 4.10 -11.24 4.96
CA CYS A 65 3.81 -12.25 3.95
C CYS A 65 5.09 -12.94 3.43
N GLU A 66 6.18 -12.19 3.24
CA GLU A 66 7.48 -12.75 2.84
C GLU A 66 8.05 -13.68 3.93
N GLU A 67 8.06 -13.24 5.19
CA GLU A 67 8.55 -14.03 6.33
C GLU A 67 7.77 -15.33 6.52
N LEU A 68 6.47 -15.33 6.20
CA LEU A 68 5.59 -16.49 6.27
C LEU A 68 5.56 -17.32 4.98
N SER A 69 6.35 -16.95 3.95
CA SER A 69 6.38 -17.60 2.64
C SER A 69 5.03 -17.65 1.92
N PHE A 70 4.20 -16.63 2.10
CA PHE A 70 2.90 -16.48 1.43
C PHE A 70 3.07 -15.84 0.05
N ASN A 71 2.19 -16.22 -0.88
CA ASN A 71 2.31 -15.85 -2.30
C ASN A 71 1.78 -14.43 -2.60
N TRP A 72 2.37 -13.42 -1.95
CA TRP A 72 1.92 -12.03 -2.02
C TRP A 72 2.18 -11.35 -3.37
N ARG A 73 3.25 -11.75 -4.07
CA ARG A 73 3.68 -11.12 -5.33
C ARG A 73 2.59 -11.15 -6.41
N GLN A 74 1.73 -12.17 -6.42
CA GLN A 74 0.60 -12.28 -7.37
C GLN A 74 -0.47 -11.19 -7.21
N LYS A 75 -0.43 -10.39 -6.13
CA LYS A 75 -1.33 -9.25 -5.93
C LYS A 75 -0.84 -7.96 -6.57
N PHE A 76 0.35 -7.97 -7.15
CA PHE A 76 1.01 -6.79 -7.70
C PHE A 76 1.44 -7.04 -9.15
N SER A 77 1.61 -5.97 -9.91
CA SER A 77 2.38 -6.05 -11.15
C SER A 77 3.88 -6.17 -10.85
N ASP A 78 4.66 -6.59 -11.84
CA ASP A 78 6.11 -6.77 -11.68
C ASP A 78 6.80 -5.49 -11.19
N HIS A 79 6.44 -4.32 -11.73
CA HIS A 79 7.02 -3.04 -11.29
C HIS A 79 6.61 -2.66 -9.86
N GLN A 80 5.40 -3.01 -9.43
CA GLN A 80 4.96 -2.79 -8.05
C GLN A 80 5.74 -3.69 -7.09
N VAL A 81 6.01 -4.93 -7.48
CA VAL A 81 6.89 -5.84 -6.71
C VAL A 81 8.29 -5.24 -6.58
N GLU A 82 8.88 -4.75 -7.68
CA GLU A 82 10.20 -4.09 -7.63
C GLU A 82 10.24 -2.91 -6.65
N TYR A 83 9.19 -2.07 -6.64
CA TYR A 83 9.09 -0.95 -5.70
C TYR A 83 9.00 -1.40 -4.24
N LEU A 84 8.21 -2.43 -3.96
CA LEU A 84 8.07 -3.00 -2.62
C LEU A 84 9.38 -3.61 -2.13
N GLU A 85 10.12 -4.30 -3.00
CA GLU A 85 11.43 -4.89 -2.68
C GLU A 85 12.51 -3.83 -2.45
N GLN A 86 12.45 -2.69 -3.15
CA GLN A 86 13.33 -1.55 -2.90
C GLN A 86 13.03 -0.83 -1.57
N ARG A 87 11.79 -0.94 -1.06
CA ARG A 87 11.31 -0.38 0.23
C ARG A 87 11.34 1.15 0.35
N VAL A 88 11.95 1.87 -0.60
CA VAL A 88 12.07 3.32 -0.58
C VAL A 88 10.89 3.94 -1.32
N MET A 89 10.10 4.77 -0.63
CA MET A 89 9.08 5.61 -1.28
C MET A 89 9.80 6.74 -2.04
N SER A 90 10.08 6.48 -3.31
CA SER A 90 10.72 7.44 -4.22
C SER A 90 9.68 8.19 -5.05
N ALA A 91 10.09 9.27 -5.71
CA ALA A 91 9.25 9.95 -6.69
C ALA A 91 8.70 8.98 -7.76
N LYS A 92 9.52 7.99 -8.19
CA LYS A 92 9.07 6.96 -9.13
C LYS A 92 7.90 6.13 -8.59
N VAL A 93 7.92 5.75 -7.30
CA VAL A 93 6.81 5.01 -6.70
C VAL A 93 5.54 5.85 -6.76
N LEU A 94 5.63 7.14 -6.48
CA LEU A 94 4.47 8.03 -6.46
C LEU A 94 3.90 8.30 -7.84
N ASP A 95 4.79 8.53 -8.82
CA ASP A 95 4.41 8.94 -10.17
C ASP A 95 4.01 7.74 -11.05
N PHE A 96 4.60 6.57 -10.79
CA PHE A 96 4.51 5.40 -11.68
C PHE A 96 3.92 4.15 -11.02
N TRP A 97 3.27 4.27 -9.86
CA TRP A 97 2.60 3.13 -9.20
C TRP A 97 1.58 2.44 -10.12
N PHE A 98 0.79 3.23 -10.83
CA PHE A 98 -0.31 2.75 -11.68
C PHE A 98 0.10 2.45 -13.12
N GLU A 99 1.36 2.69 -13.53
CA GLU A 99 1.72 2.59 -14.94
C GLU A 99 1.49 1.18 -15.50
N LYS A 100 0.54 1.09 -16.43
CA LYS A 100 0.65 0.21 -17.59
C LYS A 100 1.52 0.94 -18.59
N ASN A 101 2.72 0.44 -18.84
CA ASN A 101 3.56 0.92 -19.93
C ASN A 101 3.00 0.42 -21.28
N GLU A 102 1.79 0.86 -21.65
CA GLU A 102 1.45 0.98 -23.06
C GLU A 102 2.02 2.33 -23.50
N ALA A 103 3.32 2.32 -23.82
CA ALA A 103 3.86 3.30 -24.74
C ALA A 103 2.90 3.33 -25.94
N LEU A 104 2.17 4.43 -26.07
CA LEU A 104 1.29 4.70 -27.19
C LEU A 104 2.09 4.51 -28.48
N ILE A 105 1.79 3.41 -29.17
CA ILE A 105 2.12 3.12 -30.56
C ILE A 105 1.25 4.04 -31.44
#